data_AF-A0A8D8ISB4-F1
#
_entry.id   AF-A0A8D8ISB4-F1
#
_cell.length_a   1.000
_cell.length_b   1.000
_cell.length_c   1.000
_cell.angle_alpha   90.00
_cell.angle_beta   90.00
_cell.angle_gamma   90.00
#
_symmetry.space_group_name_H-M   'P 1'
#
loop_
_entity.id
_entity.type
_entity.pdbx_description
1 polymer ?
#
loop_
_entity_poly.entity_id
_entity_poly.type
_entity_poly.pdbx_seq_one_letter_code
_entity_poly.pdbx_strand_id
1 'polypeptide(L)'
;VERVLCMADGVLLLVDAAEGPMPQTKFVLSKALKANLKPIVIINKVDRPDSRIDEVLNEIYELFFNLDATNEQLDFPVLYASGRNGWCAKELSDERKDLSPLFSTVIDYIKPSVYDQNAPFAMLVTLLESDKFLGRILTGKIYQGIAQVNSDLKVIDLDGQVVERGRLTKLLSFS
;
A
#
# COMPACT_ATOMS: atom_id res chain seq x y z
N VAL A 1 5.03 9.85 5.23
CA VAL A 1 4.68 9.08 4.01
C VAL A 1 5.69 7.98 3.73
N GLU A 2 6.99 8.28 3.57
CA GLU A 2 8.00 7.26 3.20
C GLU A 2 8.06 6.05 4.13
N ARG A 3 7.93 6.24 5.45
CA ARG A 3 7.91 5.13 6.43
C ARG A 3 6.77 4.13 6.21
N VAL A 4 5.62 4.59 5.70
CA VAL A 4 4.45 3.75 5.40
C VAL A 4 4.66 2.99 4.09
N LEU A 5 5.35 3.59 3.12
CA LEU A 5 5.68 2.94 1.85
C LEU A 5 6.59 1.72 2.06
N CYS A 6 7.52 1.78 3.02
CA CYS A 6 8.37 0.64 3.37
C CYS A 6 7.60 -0.56 3.98
N MET A 7 6.34 -0.35 4.38
CA MET A 7 5.49 -1.43 4.92
C MET A 7 4.57 -2.04 3.85
N ALA A 8 4.37 -1.36 2.73
CA ALA A 8 3.44 -1.77 1.69
C ALA A 8 4.13 -2.61 0.61
N ASP A 9 3.36 -3.48 -0.07
CA ASP A 9 3.80 -4.23 -1.25
C ASP A 9 3.17 -3.71 -2.55
N GLY A 10 2.25 -2.75 -2.44
CA GLY A 10 1.59 -2.09 -3.56
C GLY A 10 0.89 -0.79 -3.13
N VAL A 11 0.33 -0.07 -4.09
CA VAL A 11 -0.35 1.21 -3.88
C VAL A 11 -1.66 1.27 -4.65
N LEU A 12 -2.72 1.79 -4.01
CA LEU A 12 -3.97 2.11 -4.67
C LEU A 12 -3.98 3.61 -4.99
N LEU A 13 -4.02 3.95 -6.27
CA LEU A 13 -4.14 5.33 -6.74
C LEU A 13 -5.60 5.65 -7.03
N LEU A 14 -6.24 6.39 -6.12
CA LEU A 14 -7.62 6.85 -6.28
C LEU A 14 -7.64 8.20 -7.02
N VAL A 15 -8.33 8.27 -8.16
CA VAL A 15 -8.45 9.46 -9.00
C VAL A 15 -9.91 9.78 -9.25
N ASP A 16 -10.27 11.06 -9.27
CA ASP A 16 -11.63 11.50 -9.60
C ASP A 16 -11.85 11.49 -11.13
N ALA A 17 -12.97 10.92 -11.57
CA ALA A 17 -13.31 10.79 -12.99
C ALA A 17 -13.58 12.13 -13.71
N ALA A 18 -13.85 13.21 -12.97
CA ALA A 18 -14.08 14.55 -13.50
C ALA A 18 -12.86 15.45 -13.32
N GLU A 19 -12.14 15.33 -12.21
CA GLU A 19 -11.02 16.24 -11.91
C GLU A 19 -9.67 15.75 -12.45
N GLY A 20 -9.43 14.43 -12.46
CA GLY A 20 -8.14 13.85 -12.85
C GLY A 20 -7.08 13.84 -11.74
N PRO A 21 -5.83 13.48 -12.05
CA PRO A 21 -4.77 13.34 -11.05
C PRO A 21 -4.28 14.70 -10.53
N MET A 22 -4.37 14.88 -9.21
CA MET A 22 -3.99 16.14 -8.55
C MET A 22 -2.48 16.25 -8.26
N PRO A 23 -1.91 17.47 -8.27
CA PRO A 23 -0.48 17.70 -8.00
C PRO A 23 -0.01 17.15 -6.65
N GLN A 24 -0.87 17.17 -5.63
CA GLN A 24 -0.56 16.64 -4.30
C GLN A 24 -0.25 15.13 -4.34
N THR A 25 -0.91 14.40 -5.25
CA THR A 25 -0.76 12.94 -5.39
C THR A 25 0.56 12.58 -6.09
N LYS A 26 1.07 13.45 -6.98
CA LYS A 26 2.31 13.24 -7.74
C LYS A 26 3.52 12.99 -6.84
N PHE A 27 3.65 13.74 -5.75
CA PHE A 27 4.80 13.59 -4.84
C PHE A 27 4.82 12.22 -4.15
N VAL A 28 3.66 11.79 -3.64
CA VAL A 28 3.53 10.50 -2.94
C VAL A 28 3.68 9.33 -3.92
N LEU A 29 3.07 9.44 -5.10
CA LEU A 29 3.19 8.44 -6.15
C LEU A 29 4.63 8.28 -6.63
N SER A 30 5.36 9.38 -6.84
CA SER A 30 6.79 9.32 -7.22
C SER A 30 7.62 8.51 -6.24
N LYS A 31 7.36 8.66 -4.93
CA LYS A 31 8.06 7.90 -3.89
C LYS A 31 7.66 6.43 -3.89
N ALA A 32 6.38 6.12 -4.12
CA ALA A 32 5.90 4.75 -4.23
C ALA A 32 6.51 4.01 -5.44
N LEU A 33 6.55 4.66 -6.61
CA LEU A 33 7.13 4.09 -7.82
C LEU A 33 8.65 3.86 -7.67
N LYS A 34 9.37 4.80 -7.04
CA LYS A 34 10.81 4.63 -6.72
C LYS A 34 11.08 3.49 -5.73
N ALA A 35 10.13 3.19 -4.85
CA ALA A 35 10.17 2.01 -3.98
C ALA A 35 9.75 0.71 -4.69
N ASN A 36 9.60 0.74 -6.02
CA ASN A 36 9.17 -0.36 -6.87
C ASN A 36 7.81 -0.96 -6.47
N LEU A 37 6.94 -0.14 -5.86
CA LEU A 37 5.60 -0.59 -5.48
C LEU A 37 4.72 -0.74 -6.71
N LYS A 38 3.86 -1.77 -6.68
CA LYS A 38 2.91 -2.06 -7.75
C LYS A 38 1.65 -1.21 -7.62
N PRO A 39 1.31 -0.38 -8.62
CA PRO A 39 0.15 0.49 -8.56
C PRO A 39 -1.10 -0.20 -9.12
N ILE A 40 -2.25 0.05 -8.49
CA ILE A 40 -3.59 -0.23 -9.02
C ILE A 40 -4.32 1.11 -9.10
N VAL A 41 -4.87 1.44 -10.26
CA VAL A 41 -5.55 2.71 -10.49
C VAL A 41 -7.06 2.54 -10.32
N ILE A 42 -7.68 3.42 -9.54
CA ILE A 42 -9.12 3.43 -9.31
C ILE A 42 -9.66 4.78 -9.73
N ILE A 43 -10.41 4.82 -10.82
CA ILE A 43 -11.13 6.01 -11.28
C ILE A 43 -12.50 6.01 -10.60
N ASN A 44 -12.70 6.95 -9.69
CA ASN A 44 -13.87 7.04 -8.83
C ASN A 44 -14.83 8.15 -9.27
N LYS A 45 -16.08 8.07 -8.82
CA LYS A 45 -17.20 8.97 -9.17
C LYS A 45 -17.58 8.93 -10.66
N VAL A 46 -17.42 7.77 -11.30
CA VAL A 46 -17.82 7.55 -12.71
C VAL A 46 -19.34 7.63 -12.92
N ASP A 47 -20.13 7.68 -11.84
CA ASP A 47 -21.57 7.91 -11.88
C ASP A 47 -21.95 9.37 -12.17
N ARG A 48 -20.99 10.30 -12.14
CA ARG A 48 -21.28 11.71 -12.39
C ARG A 48 -21.40 12.01 -13.89
N PRO A 49 -22.31 12.92 -14.28
CA PRO A 49 -22.53 13.29 -15.69
C PRO A 49 -21.36 14.09 -16.28
N ASP A 50 -20.54 14.73 -15.46
CA ASP A 50 -19.33 15.46 -15.85
C ASP A 50 -18.07 14.58 -15.85
N SER A 51 -18.23 13.26 -15.86
CA SER A 51 -17.10 12.33 -15.94
C SER A 51 -16.45 12.36 -17.32
N ARG A 52 -15.11 12.44 -17.32
CA ARG A 52 -14.24 12.50 -18.50
C ARG A 52 -13.19 11.38 -18.41
N ILE A 53 -13.71 10.15 -18.34
CA ILE A 53 -12.95 8.96 -17.96
C ILE A 53 -11.76 8.72 -18.88
N ASP A 54 -11.95 8.80 -20.20
CA ASP A 54 -10.90 8.56 -21.19
C ASP A 54 -9.77 9.61 -21.10
N GLU A 55 -10.12 10.88 -20.89
CA GLU A 55 -9.15 11.96 -20.70
C GLU A 55 -8.35 11.76 -19.41
N VAL A 56 -9.04 11.48 -18.30
CA VAL A 56 -8.40 11.22 -17.01
C VAL A 56 -7.48 10.01 -17.07
N LEU A 57 -7.86 8.96 -17.79
CA LEU A 57 -7.01 7.79 -17.97
C LEU A 57 -5.72 8.15 -18.72
N ASN A 58 -5.80 8.96 -19.79
CA ASN A 58 -4.63 9.45 -20.50
C ASN A 58 -3.73 10.32 -19.61
N GLU A 59 -4.32 11.23 -18.82
CA GLU A 59 -3.58 12.06 -17.86
C GLU A 59 -2.84 11.22 -16.81
N ILE A 60 -3.43 10.09 -16.38
CA ILE A 60 -2.78 9.14 -15.47
C ILE A 60 -1.60 8.46 -16.16
N TYR A 61 -1.74 7.98 -17.40
CA TYR A 61 -0.62 7.40 -18.15
C TYR A 61 0.52 8.40 -18.34
N GLU A 62 0.22 9.64 -18.71
CA GLU A 62 1.21 10.72 -18.81
C GLU A 62 1.88 11.00 -17.47
N LEU A 63 1.13 11.00 -16.36
CA LEU A 63 1.68 11.17 -15.03
C LEU A 63 2.71 10.07 -14.70
N PHE A 64 2.40 8.81 -15.00
CA PHE A 64 3.32 7.70 -14.74
C PHE A 64 4.56 7.76 -15.61
N PHE A 65 4.40 8.10 -16.89
CA PHE A 65 5.53 8.32 -17.79
C PHE A 65 6.45 9.45 -17.29
N ASN A 66 5.88 10.58 -16.88
CA ASN A 66 6.60 11.72 -16.30
C ASN A 66 7.27 11.42 -14.94
N LEU A 67 6.92 10.30 -14.30
CA LEU A 67 7.51 9.85 -13.05
C LEU A 67 8.53 8.72 -13.25
N ASP A 68 8.92 8.44 -14.48
CA ASP A 68 9.85 7.37 -14.87
C ASP A 68 9.41 5.98 -14.38
N ALA A 69 8.10 5.69 -14.47
CA ALA A 69 7.56 4.39 -14.13
C ALA A 69 8.17 3.28 -15.01
N THR A 70 8.42 2.11 -14.42
CA THR A 70 8.91 0.94 -15.17
C THR A 70 7.80 0.36 -16.05
N ASN A 71 8.15 -0.45 -17.06
CA ASN A 71 7.15 -1.11 -17.92
C ASN A 71 6.14 -1.93 -17.10
N GLU A 72 6.61 -2.67 -16.09
CA GLU A 72 5.72 -3.42 -15.19
C GLU A 72 4.77 -2.52 -14.40
N GLN A 73 5.22 -1.31 -14.07
CA GLN A 73 4.39 -0.32 -13.38
C GLN A 73 3.44 0.41 -14.32
N LEU A 74 3.69 0.42 -15.64
CA LEU A 74 2.79 1.00 -16.64
C LEU A 74 1.64 0.04 -17.01
N ASP A 75 1.84 -1.27 -16.84
CA ASP A 75 0.80 -2.29 -16.98
C ASP A 75 -0.08 -2.43 -15.72
N PHE A 76 -0.45 -1.30 -15.11
CA PHE A 76 -1.33 -1.31 -13.94
C PHE A 76 -2.77 -1.68 -14.31
N PRO A 77 -3.50 -2.43 -13.46
CA PRO A 77 -4.94 -2.62 -13.63
C PRO A 77 -5.67 -1.31 -13.32
N VAL A 78 -6.68 -1.02 -14.13
CA VAL A 78 -7.60 0.11 -13.97
C VAL A 78 -8.94 -0.42 -13.50
N LEU A 79 -9.52 0.25 -12.52
CA LEU A 79 -10.83 -0.05 -11.97
C LEU A 79 -11.70 1.21 -12.00
N TYR A 80 -12.98 1.03 -12.29
CA TYR A 80 -13.98 2.08 -12.27
C TYR A 80 -14.86 1.92 -11.04
N ALA A 81 -15.10 2.99 -10.30
CA ALA A 81 -15.80 2.91 -9.02
C ALA A 81 -16.77 4.07 -8.78
N SER A 82 -17.81 3.78 -8.00
CA SER A 82 -18.66 4.78 -7.38
C SER A 82 -18.66 4.55 -5.87
N GLY A 83 -17.83 5.30 -5.15
CA GLY A 83 -17.80 5.23 -3.68
C GLY A 83 -19.15 5.59 -3.04
N ARG A 84 -19.98 6.40 -3.71
CA ARG A 84 -21.34 6.74 -3.26
C ARG A 84 -22.29 5.56 -3.32
N ASN A 85 -22.25 4.82 -4.42
CA ASN A 85 -23.16 3.71 -4.67
C ASN A 85 -22.58 2.36 -4.24
N GLY A 86 -21.32 2.34 -3.77
CA GLY A 86 -20.70 1.17 -3.15
C GLY A 86 -20.24 0.08 -4.13
N TRP A 87 -19.95 0.42 -5.38
CA TRP A 87 -19.56 -0.56 -6.40
C TRP A 87 -18.22 -0.22 -7.07
N CYS A 88 -17.56 -1.26 -7.57
CA CYS A 88 -16.35 -1.20 -8.37
C CYS A 88 -16.43 -2.23 -9.51
N ALA A 89 -15.88 -1.91 -10.67
CA ALA A 89 -15.93 -2.70 -11.89
C ALA A 89 -14.59 -2.65 -12.63
N LYS A 90 -14.28 -3.70 -13.40
CA LYS A 90 -13.08 -3.73 -14.26
C LYS A 90 -13.36 -3.01 -15.58
N GLU A 91 -14.55 -3.20 -16.12
CA GLU A 91 -15.05 -2.51 -17.31
C GLU A 91 -16.29 -1.68 -16.99
N LEU A 92 -16.52 -0.58 -17.73
CA LEU A 92 -17.70 0.27 -17.51
C LEU A 92 -19.04 -0.41 -17.83
N SER A 93 -18.99 -1.48 -18.64
CA SER A 93 -20.13 -2.34 -19.00
C SER A 93 -20.43 -3.44 -18.00
N ASP A 94 -19.55 -3.69 -17.03
CA ASP A 94 -19.75 -4.75 -16.04
C ASP A 94 -20.92 -4.43 -15.09
N GLU A 95 -21.44 -5.46 -14.43
CA GLU A 95 -22.47 -5.33 -13.42
C GLU A 95 -21.97 -4.53 -12.20
N ARG A 96 -22.72 -3.49 -11.84
CA ARG A 96 -22.37 -2.54 -10.76
C ARG A 96 -23.02 -2.98 -9.45
N LYS A 97 -22.40 -3.95 -8.77
CA LYS A 97 -22.99 -4.58 -7.59
C LYS A 97 -22.29 -4.21 -6.28
N ASP A 98 -20.99 -4.51 -6.18
CA ASP A 98 -20.21 -4.37 -4.95
C ASP A 98 -18.73 -4.09 -5.25
N LEU A 99 -17.88 -4.14 -4.22
CA LEU A 99 -16.44 -3.90 -4.31
C LEU A 99 -15.61 -5.18 -4.55
N SER A 100 -16.23 -6.33 -4.80
CA SER A 100 -15.50 -7.59 -5.04
C SER A 100 -14.44 -7.49 -6.15
N PRO A 101 -14.64 -6.74 -7.26
CA PRO A 101 -13.61 -6.54 -8.27
C PRO A 101 -12.35 -5.84 -7.75
N LEU A 102 -12.47 -4.93 -6.78
CA LEU A 102 -11.32 -4.28 -6.16
C LEU A 102 -10.49 -5.27 -5.35
N PHE A 103 -11.13 -6.03 -4.46
CA PHE A 103 -10.42 -6.97 -3.59
C PHE A 103 -9.77 -8.12 -4.37
N SER A 104 -10.47 -8.66 -5.38
CA SER A 104 -9.89 -9.67 -6.26
C SER A 104 -8.67 -9.14 -7.02
N THR A 105 -8.75 -7.94 -7.59
CA THR A 105 -7.62 -7.32 -8.28
C THR A 105 -6.42 -7.10 -7.35
N VAL A 106 -6.65 -6.69 -6.10
CA VAL A 106 -5.59 -6.57 -5.09
C VAL A 106 -4.89 -7.91 -4.85
N ILE A 107 -5.66 -8.98 -4.63
CA ILE A 107 -5.11 -10.33 -4.37
C ILE A 107 -4.34 -10.86 -5.57
N ASP A 108 -4.86 -10.66 -6.79
CA ASP A 108 -4.28 -11.22 -8.01
C ASP A 108 -3.03 -10.47 -8.46
N TYR A 109 -3.02 -9.14 -8.30
CA TYR A 109 -1.97 -8.27 -8.83
C TYR A 109 -0.84 -8.01 -7.83
N ILE A 110 -1.17 -7.77 -6.55
CA ILE A 110 -0.19 -7.50 -5.49
C ILE A 110 0.22 -8.83 -4.89
N LYS A 111 1.22 -9.47 -5.52
CA LYS A 111 1.74 -10.76 -5.06
C LYS A 111 2.33 -10.62 -3.65
N PRO A 112 2.04 -11.58 -2.74
CA PRO A 112 2.60 -11.56 -1.40
C PRO A 112 4.13 -11.69 -1.46
N SER A 113 4.80 -10.96 -0.56
CA SER A 113 6.24 -11.10 -0.34
C SER A 113 6.57 -12.52 0.16
N VAL A 114 7.67 -13.09 -0.35
CA VAL A 114 8.17 -14.39 0.12
C VAL A 114 8.68 -14.23 1.54
N TYR A 115 8.13 -15.03 2.45
CA TYR A 115 8.40 -14.94 3.87
C TYR A 115 8.94 -16.28 4.38
N ASP A 116 10.18 -16.27 4.87
CA ASP A 116 10.75 -17.44 5.53
C ASP A 116 10.39 -17.44 7.02
N GLN A 117 9.49 -18.35 7.39
CA GLN A 117 9.03 -18.54 8.76
C GLN A 117 10.10 -19.19 9.66
N ASN A 118 11.05 -19.91 9.06
CA ASN A 118 12.08 -20.65 9.80
C ASN A 118 13.34 -19.81 10.08
N ALA A 119 13.48 -18.68 9.40
CA ALA A 119 14.56 -17.73 9.64
C ALA A 119 14.40 -17.03 11.00
N PRO A 120 15.50 -16.50 11.59
CA PRO A 120 15.42 -15.70 12.82
C PRO A 120 14.51 -14.48 12.65
N PHE A 121 13.67 -14.20 13.65
CA PHE A 121 12.76 -13.06 13.63
C PHE A 121 13.50 -11.75 13.31
N ALA A 122 13.05 -11.06 12.27
CA ALA A 122 13.50 -9.72 11.94
C ALA A 122 12.31 -8.85 11.52
N MET A 123 12.26 -7.65 12.09
CA MET A 123 11.21 -6.69 11.85
C MET A 123 11.82 -5.29 11.73
N LEU A 124 11.40 -4.56 10.70
CA LEU A 124 11.75 -3.15 10.56
C LEU A 124 10.71 -2.31 11.31
N VAL A 125 11.14 -1.67 12.39
CA VAL A 125 10.30 -0.72 13.13
C VAL A 125 10.19 0.58 12.33
N THR A 126 8.96 1.02 12.10
CA THR A 126 8.66 2.27 11.36
C THR A 126 8.02 3.33 12.25
N LEU A 127 7.26 2.91 13.26
CA LEU A 127 6.59 3.79 14.21
C LEU A 127 6.93 3.37 15.64
N LEU A 128 7.17 4.38 16.47
CA LEU A 128 7.50 4.26 17.87
C LEU A 128 6.49 5.08 18.65
N GLU A 129 5.74 4.40 19.52
CA GLU A 129 4.73 5.01 20.38
C GLU A 129 5.01 4.65 21.84
N SER A 130 4.39 5.40 22.75
CA SER A 130 4.48 5.17 24.18
C SER A 130 3.08 5.21 24.78
N ASP A 131 2.73 4.17 25.52
CA ASP A 131 1.50 4.07 26.29
C ASP A 131 1.81 4.01 27.79
N LYS A 132 0.96 4.62 28.61
CA LYS A 132 1.18 4.73 30.06
C LYS A 132 1.13 3.39 30.79
N PHE A 133 0.45 2.38 30.23
CA PHE A 133 0.27 1.06 30.84
C PHE A 133 1.10 -0.02 30.16
N LEU A 134 1.21 0.04 28.82
CA LEU A 134 1.94 -0.94 28.03
C LEU A 134 3.41 -0.58 27.81
N GLY A 135 3.79 0.67 28.04
CA GLY A 135 5.13 1.18 27.77
C GLY A 135 5.36 1.43 26.28
N ARG A 136 6.55 1.10 25.78
CA ARG A 136 6.95 1.36 24.40
C ARG A 136 6.25 0.41 23.43
N ILE A 137 5.57 0.95 22.44
CA ILE A 137 4.90 0.20 21.37
C ILE A 137 5.66 0.42 20.07
N LEU A 138 5.97 -0.68 19.37
CA LEU A 138 6.70 -0.68 18.10
C LEU A 138 5.79 -1.24 17.02
N THR A 139 5.58 -0.45 15.96
CA THR A 139 4.83 -0.88 14.77
C THR A 139 5.77 -0.92 13.58
N GLY A 140 5.61 -1.94 12.73
CA GLY A 140 6.55 -2.21 11.65
C GLY A 140 6.19 -3.45 10.85
N LYS A 141 6.98 -3.74 9.82
CA LYS A 141 6.81 -4.91 8.95
C LYS A 141 7.75 -6.02 9.39
N ILE A 142 7.20 -7.22 9.59
CA ILE A 142 7.99 -8.43 9.82
C ILE A 142 8.51 -8.90 8.45
N TYR A 143 9.83 -9.05 8.33
CA TYR A 143 10.48 -9.49 7.10
C TYR A 143 10.75 -10.99 7.06
N GLN A 144 11.00 -11.59 8.23
CA GLN A 144 11.30 -13.02 8.36
C GLN A 144 11.08 -13.47 9.81
N GLY A 145 10.85 -14.77 10.00
CA GLY A 145 10.73 -15.40 11.31
C GLY A 145 9.52 -14.95 12.12
N ILE A 146 9.13 -15.75 13.12
CA ILE A 146 7.87 -15.56 13.84
C ILE A 146 8.12 -14.79 15.15
N ALA A 147 7.32 -13.75 15.39
CA ALA A 147 7.27 -13.09 16.69
C ALA A 147 6.48 -13.94 17.70
N GLN A 148 7.05 -14.20 18.87
CA GLN A 148 6.36 -14.86 19.98
C GLN A 148 6.43 -13.99 21.22
N VAL A 149 5.32 -13.97 21.97
CA VAL A 149 5.29 -13.30 23.28
C VAL A 149 6.32 -13.98 24.18
N ASN A 150 6.99 -13.18 24.99
CA ASN A 150 8.07 -13.54 25.90
C ASN A 150 9.39 -13.95 25.23
N SER A 151 9.54 -13.79 23.91
CA SER A 151 10.84 -13.94 23.24
C SER A 151 11.77 -12.77 23.52
N ASP A 152 13.05 -13.07 23.68
CA ASP A 152 14.11 -12.07 23.78
C ASP A 152 14.40 -11.48 22.40
N LEU A 153 14.65 -10.17 22.36
CA LEU A 153 14.96 -9.42 21.17
C LEU A 153 16.27 -8.64 21.32
N LYS A 154 16.93 -8.43 20.19
CA LYS A 154 18.01 -7.46 20.03
C LYS A 154 17.52 -6.37 19.09
N VAL A 155 17.64 -5.12 19.51
CA VAL A 155 17.44 -3.97 18.63
C VAL A 155 18.79 -3.62 18.04
N ILE A 156 18.84 -3.53 16.72
CA ILE A 156 20.03 -3.12 15.97
C ILE A 156 19.78 -1.80 15.25
N ASP A 157 20.82 -0.99 15.11
CA ASP A 157 20.79 0.19 14.25
C ASP A 157 21.09 -0.15 12.79
N LEU A 158 21.19 0.89 11.94
CA LEU A 158 21.48 0.74 10.51
C LEU A 158 22.90 0.25 10.23
N ASP A 159 23.82 0.40 11.20
CA ASP A 159 25.20 -0.09 11.12
C ASP A 159 25.32 -1.54 11.65
N GLY A 160 24.19 -2.14 12.06
CA GLY A 160 24.12 -3.50 12.59
C GLY A 160 24.57 -3.63 14.04
N GLN A 161 24.81 -2.52 14.74
CA GLN A 161 25.23 -2.53 16.13
C GLN A 161 24.03 -2.72 17.06
N VAL A 162 24.23 -3.54 18.10
CA VAL A 162 23.17 -3.78 19.10
C VAL A 162 23.05 -2.56 19.99
N VAL A 163 21.94 -1.85 19.87
CA VAL A 163 21.65 -0.65 20.67
C VAL A 163 20.86 -0.97 21.93
N GLU A 164 20.03 -2.02 21.90
CA GLU A 164 19.18 -2.39 23.03
C GLU A 164 18.90 -3.89 23.04
N ARG A 165 18.69 -4.46 24.22
CA ARG A 165 18.11 -5.80 24.39
C ARG A 165 16.81 -5.67 25.15
N GLY A 166 15.79 -6.37 24.68
CA GLY A 166 14.46 -6.31 25.26
C GLY A 166 13.75 -7.65 25.17
N ARG A 167 12.50 -7.67 25.60
CA ARG A 167 11.64 -8.84 25.54
C ARG A 167 10.27 -8.43 24.99
N LEU A 168 9.71 -9.23 24.10
CA LEU A 168 8.35 -9.02 23.60
C LEU A 168 7.34 -9.31 24.72
N THR A 169 6.70 -8.29 25.26
CA THR A 169 5.72 -8.46 26.36
C THR A 169 4.31 -8.71 25.85
N LYS A 170 3.95 -8.13 24.69
CA LYS A 170 2.62 -8.24 24.10
C LYS A 170 2.70 -8.09 22.58
N LEU A 171 1.84 -8.82 21.87
CA LEU A 171 1.61 -8.65 20.44
C LEU A 171 0.22 -8.04 20.24
N LEU A 172 0.15 -6.98 19.45
CA LEU A 172 -1.08 -6.31 19.05
C LEU A 172 -1.22 -6.53 17.54
N SER A 173 -2.32 -7.13 17.10
CA SER A 173 -2.66 -7.31 15.69
C SER A 173 -3.91 -6.52 15.36
N PHE A 174 -3.94 -5.89 14.18
CA PHE A 174 -5.15 -5.33 13.62
C PHE A 174 -5.99 -6.49 13.05
N SER A 175 -7.13 -6.77 13.67
CA SER A 175 -8.09 -7.79 13.26
C SER A 175 -9.35 -7.15 12.72
#